data_AF-A0AAU3E927-F1
#
_entry.id   AF-A0AAU3E927-F1
#
_cell.length_a   1.000
_cell.length_b   1.000
_cell.length_c   1.000
_cell.angle_alpha   90.00
_cell.angle_beta   90.00
_cell.angle_gamma   90.00
#
_symmetry.space_group_name_H-M   'P 1'
#
loop_
_entity.id
_entity.type
_entity.pdbx_description
1 polymer ?
#
loop_
_entity_poly.entity_id
_entity_poly.type
_entity_poly.pdbx_seq_one_letter_code
_entity_poly.pdbx_strand_id
1 'polypeptide(L)'
;MKTELQKLIDGLSAGDHVTTTGSDTRGHEVTRTGYLLAEPKLVNARRDGSSAKGLRLCVGAKDTDPSERSTWTTLFPDAGSVERTPEPEPGKWSMTELRSVPGVKASSHKTRILYGGKGGARSTEPTQATPVTVTYTDEGYYTLWDPDTDTTYAVITLAAKIWWAHLTRDSGRDVPLAPGGSEGEAPAGPVSGS
;
A
#
# COMPACT_ATOMS: atom_id res chain seq x y z
N MET A 1 32.09 -13.79 -4.52
CA MET A 1 30.61 -13.79 -4.63
C MET A 1 30.06 -12.63 -3.83
N LYS A 2 29.31 -11.71 -4.44
CA LYS A 2 28.55 -10.70 -3.69
C LYS A 2 27.40 -11.39 -2.97
N THR A 3 27.18 -11.09 -1.70
CA THR A 3 26.02 -11.59 -0.95
C THR A 3 24.74 -11.04 -1.57
N GLU A 4 23.61 -11.73 -1.42
CA GLU A 4 22.30 -11.26 -1.92
C GLU A 4 21.96 -9.84 -1.42
N LEU A 5 22.30 -9.54 -0.15
CA LEU A 5 22.19 -8.18 0.40
C LEU A 5 23.06 -7.15 -0.33
N GLN A 6 24.26 -7.53 -0.78
CA GLN A 6 25.15 -6.61 -1.50
C GLN A 6 24.59 -6.30 -2.88
N LYS A 7 23.97 -7.27 -3.56
CA LYS A 7 23.28 -7.02 -4.84
C LYS A 7 22.09 -6.07 -4.67
N LEU A 8 21.33 -6.22 -3.58
CA LEU A 8 20.23 -5.30 -3.25
C LEU A 8 20.73 -3.88 -2.97
N ILE A 9 21.85 -3.72 -2.25
CA ILE A 9 22.48 -2.41 -2.02
C ILE A 9 22.92 -1.76 -3.32
N ASP A 10 23.63 -2.51 -4.16
CA ASP A 10 24.19 -1.97 -5.41
C ASP A 10 23.10 -1.48 -6.39
N GLY A 11 21.84 -1.92 -6.17
CA GLY A 11 20.67 -1.55 -6.94
C GLY A 11 19.76 -0.52 -6.29
N LEU A 12 20.08 0.04 -5.12
CA LEU A 12 19.25 1.00 -4.39
C LEU A 12 20.05 2.25 -4.02
N SER A 13 19.44 3.42 -4.20
CA SER A 13 20.06 4.71 -3.90
C SER A 13 19.14 5.61 -3.08
N ALA A 14 19.71 6.56 -2.35
CA ALA A 14 18.91 7.62 -1.76
C ALA A 14 18.07 8.34 -2.85
N GLY A 15 16.81 8.62 -2.55
CA GLY A 15 15.83 9.19 -3.48
C GLY A 15 14.96 8.14 -4.20
N ASP A 16 15.32 6.86 -4.21
CA ASP A 16 14.46 5.82 -4.78
C ASP A 16 13.17 5.68 -3.99
N HIS A 17 12.03 5.58 -4.69
CA HIS A 17 10.75 5.25 -4.08
C HIS A 17 10.58 3.72 -3.98
N VAL A 18 10.36 3.21 -2.77
CA VAL A 18 10.41 1.78 -2.47
C VAL A 18 9.28 1.35 -1.53
N THR A 19 8.84 0.10 -1.65
CA THR A 19 8.13 -0.63 -0.58
C THR A 19 9.10 -1.62 0.04
N THR A 20 9.15 -1.67 1.37
CA THR A 20 10.04 -2.53 2.15
C THR A 20 9.23 -3.29 3.18
N THR A 21 9.50 -4.59 3.34
CA THR A 21 8.98 -5.39 4.45
C THR A 21 10.16 -5.97 5.20
N GLY A 22 10.27 -5.69 6.49
CA GLY A 22 11.36 -6.15 7.34
C GLY A 22 11.15 -5.78 8.80
N SER A 23 12.21 -5.76 9.60
CA SER A 23 12.09 -5.49 11.03
C SER A 23 12.36 -4.03 11.39
N ASP A 24 11.55 -3.45 12.26
CA ASP A 24 11.83 -2.14 12.86
C ASP A 24 12.98 -2.22 13.89
N THR A 25 13.31 -1.09 14.52
CA THR A 25 14.37 -1.04 15.55
C THR A 25 14.08 -1.85 16.82
N ARG A 26 12.84 -2.33 17.00
CA ARG A 26 12.38 -3.15 18.12
C ARG A 26 12.26 -4.63 17.75
N GLY A 27 12.45 -4.98 16.47
CA GLY A 27 12.34 -6.33 15.96
C GLY A 27 10.94 -6.72 15.48
N HIS A 28 10.00 -5.79 15.42
CA HIS A 28 8.67 -6.06 14.86
C HIS A 28 8.71 -6.02 13.34
N GLU A 29 8.04 -6.97 12.69
CA GLU A 29 7.83 -6.91 11.25
C GLU A 29 6.96 -5.70 10.90
N VAL A 30 7.43 -4.93 9.93
CA VAL A 30 6.80 -3.71 9.43
C VAL A 30 6.94 -3.65 7.91
N THR A 31 5.86 -3.21 7.26
CA THR A 31 5.89 -2.78 5.86
C THR A 31 5.91 -1.26 5.80
N ARG A 32 6.80 -0.70 4.98
CA ARG A 32 6.92 0.75 4.75
C ARG A 32 7.05 1.03 3.28
N THR A 33 6.30 2.02 2.80
CA THR A 33 6.47 2.59 1.47
C THR A 33 6.89 4.05 1.60
N GLY A 34 7.75 4.52 0.70
CA GLY A 34 8.23 5.91 0.65
C GLY A 34 9.57 6.02 -0.05
N TYR A 35 10.21 7.18 0.07
CA TYR A 35 11.53 7.45 -0.47
C TYR A 35 12.62 6.94 0.47
N LEU A 36 13.71 6.45 -0.12
CA LEU A 36 14.97 6.24 0.59
C LEU A 36 15.57 7.59 0.97
N LEU A 37 15.51 7.95 2.24
CA LEU A 37 15.98 9.24 2.76
C LEU A 37 17.49 9.26 3.02
N ALA A 38 18.12 8.08 3.03
CA ALA A 38 19.53 7.90 3.22
C ALA A 38 20.01 6.67 2.44
N GLU A 39 21.32 6.65 2.16
CA GLU A 39 21.96 5.51 1.49
C GLU A 39 21.72 4.21 2.28
N PRO A 40 21.36 3.10 1.59
CA PRO A 40 21.25 1.78 2.20
C PRO A 40 22.56 1.37 2.88
N LYS A 41 22.48 0.78 4.08
CA LYS A 41 23.68 0.37 4.85
C LYS A 41 23.60 -1.05 5.36
N LEU A 42 24.69 -1.80 5.24
CA LEU A 42 24.83 -3.06 5.97
C LEU A 42 25.04 -2.80 7.45
N VAL A 43 24.24 -3.46 8.28
CA VAL A 43 24.33 -3.39 9.73
C VAL A 43 24.32 -4.79 10.33
N ASN A 44 24.89 -4.93 11.52
CA ASN A 44 24.62 -6.08 12.39
C ASN A 44 23.44 -5.70 13.29
N ALA A 45 22.33 -6.43 13.17
CA ALA A 45 21.13 -6.21 13.96
C ALA A 45 20.76 -7.49 14.70
N ARG A 46 20.09 -7.33 15.86
CA ARG A 46 19.66 -8.47 16.66
C ARG A 46 18.37 -9.05 16.09
N ARG A 47 18.33 -10.37 15.91
CA ARG A 47 17.17 -11.15 15.50
C ARG A 47 17.17 -12.47 16.25
N ASP A 48 16.02 -12.80 16.85
CA ASP A 48 15.81 -14.05 17.59
C ASP A 48 16.92 -14.33 18.63
N GLY A 49 17.33 -13.28 19.35
CA GLY A 49 18.38 -13.36 20.37
C GLY A 49 19.81 -13.37 19.84
N SER A 50 20.03 -13.56 18.53
CA SER A 50 21.33 -13.62 17.85
C SER A 50 21.64 -12.36 17.03
N SER A 51 22.91 -12.11 16.71
CA SER A 51 23.31 -11.00 15.82
C SER A 51 23.38 -11.50 14.38
N ALA A 52 22.63 -10.87 13.48
CA ALA A 52 22.60 -11.19 12.06
C ALA A 52 22.91 -9.96 11.20
N LYS A 53 23.52 -10.18 10.03
CA LYS A 53 23.73 -9.12 9.04
C LYS A 53 22.40 -8.79 8.36
N GLY A 54 22.06 -7.51 8.29
CA GLY A 54 20.89 -7.01 7.59
C GLY A 54 21.19 -5.73 6.83
N LEU A 55 20.28 -5.38 5.91
CA LEU A 55 20.28 -4.13 5.16
C LEU A 55 19.35 -3.13 5.86
N ARG A 56 19.92 -2.05 6.35
CA ARG A 56 19.21 -0.93 6.99
C ARG A 56 18.78 0.07 5.91
N LEU A 57 17.48 0.35 5.87
CA LEU A 57 16.85 1.35 4.99
C LEU A 57 16.15 2.42 5.82
N CYS A 58 16.27 3.68 5.40
CA CYS A 58 15.51 4.81 5.95
C CYS A 58 14.42 5.18 4.95
N VAL A 59 13.17 4.79 5.21
CA VAL A 59 12.04 4.94 4.30
C VAL A 59 11.03 5.92 4.90
N GLY A 60 10.68 6.97 4.16
CA GLY A 60 9.67 7.95 4.56
C GLY A 60 9.30 8.94 3.44
N ALA A 61 8.56 9.99 3.76
CA ALA A 61 8.31 11.11 2.83
C ALA A 61 9.59 11.94 2.62
N LYS A 62 9.74 12.65 1.49
CA LYS A 62 11.00 13.34 1.11
C LYS A 62 11.57 14.26 2.20
N ASP A 63 10.69 14.93 2.95
CA ASP A 63 11.08 15.89 3.99
C ASP A 63 11.12 15.29 5.40
N THR A 64 10.99 13.97 5.54
CA THR A 64 11.02 13.34 6.87
C THR A 64 12.44 13.37 7.42
N ASP A 65 12.60 13.71 8.70
CA ASP A 65 13.91 13.68 9.35
C ASP A 65 14.41 12.21 9.48
N PRO A 66 15.56 11.85 8.89
CA PRO A 66 16.14 10.52 9.02
C PRO A 66 16.54 10.15 10.46
N SER A 67 16.55 11.09 11.40
CA SER A 67 16.75 10.83 12.83
C SER A 67 15.55 10.13 13.49
N GLU A 68 14.37 10.17 12.87
CA GLU A 68 13.16 9.52 13.40
C GLU A 68 13.30 8.00 13.39
N ARG A 69 13.27 7.36 14.57
CA ARG A 69 13.40 5.89 14.66
C ARG A 69 12.32 5.12 13.89
N SER A 70 11.17 5.75 13.67
CA SER A 70 10.04 5.21 12.92
C SER A 70 10.20 5.29 11.41
N THR A 71 11.34 5.68 10.85
CA THR A 71 11.60 5.59 9.40
C THR A 71 12.51 4.43 9.04
N TRP A 72 13.11 3.77 10.04
CA TRP A 72 14.09 2.72 9.82
C TRP A 72 13.47 1.34 9.73
N THR A 73 13.83 0.60 8.68
CA THR A 73 13.54 -0.83 8.49
C THR A 73 14.85 -1.58 8.26
N THR A 74 14.95 -2.79 8.79
CA THR A 74 16.09 -3.69 8.62
C THR A 74 15.62 -4.95 7.88
N LEU A 75 16.18 -5.19 6.71
CA LEU A 75 15.91 -6.35 5.88
C LEU A 75 16.95 -7.42 6.19
N PHE A 76 16.50 -8.61 6.58
CA PHE A 76 17.38 -9.77 6.70
C PHE A 76 17.28 -10.61 5.42
N PRO A 77 18.35 -11.31 4.98
CA PRO A 77 18.39 -12.01 3.69
C PRO A 77 17.27 -13.04 3.50
N ASP A 78 16.78 -13.61 4.59
CA ASP A 78 15.84 -14.73 4.65
C ASP A 78 14.40 -14.30 5.00
N ALA A 79 14.17 -13.03 5.33
CA ALA A 79 12.86 -12.56 5.83
C ALA A 79 12.52 -11.10 5.46
N GLY A 80 13.32 -10.45 4.61
CA GLY A 80 13.09 -9.07 4.18
C GLY A 80 12.91 -8.97 2.67
N SER A 81 12.02 -8.08 2.23
CA SER A 81 11.86 -7.71 0.83
C SER A 81 11.95 -6.20 0.63
N VAL A 82 12.44 -5.81 -0.55
CA VAL A 82 12.41 -4.43 -1.02
C VAL A 82 12.13 -4.42 -2.51
N GLU A 83 11.18 -3.59 -2.89
CA GLU A 83 10.76 -3.41 -4.28
C GLU A 83 10.74 -1.92 -4.59
N ARG A 84 11.36 -1.53 -5.70
CA ARG A 84 11.17 -0.19 -6.24
C ARG A 84 9.73 -0.08 -6.69
N THR A 85 9.08 0.99 -6.25
CA THR A 85 7.70 1.29 -6.62
C THR A 85 7.70 2.59 -7.42
N PRO A 86 6.75 2.77 -8.34
CA PRO A 86 6.62 4.04 -9.04
C PRO A 86 6.46 5.16 -8.01
N GLU A 87 7.13 6.29 -8.26
CA GLU A 87 6.87 7.51 -7.51
C GLU A 87 5.36 7.82 -7.64
N PRO A 88 4.67 8.16 -6.53
CA PRO A 88 3.28 8.57 -6.62
C PRO A 88 3.18 9.74 -7.60
N GLU A 89 2.50 9.52 -8.74
CA GLU A 89 2.31 10.60 -9.70
C GLU A 89 1.63 11.77 -8.98
N PRO A 90 2.14 13.00 -9.10
CA PRO A 90 1.60 14.17 -8.43
C PRO A 90 0.25 14.62 -9.02
N GLY A 91 -0.59 13.69 -9.50
CA GLY A 91 -2.02 13.92 -9.65
C GLY A 91 -2.57 14.43 -8.32
N LYS A 92 -3.46 15.43 -8.35
CA LYS A 92 -3.91 16.28 -7.21
C LYS A 92 -4.18 15.51 -5.90
N TRP A 93 -3.10 15.18 -5.17
CA TRP A 93 -3.17 14.54 -3.88
C TRP A 93 -3.80 15.51 -2.89
N SER A 94 -4.76 15.00 -2.14
CA SER A 94 -5.45 15.73 -1.09
C SER A 94 -5.12 15.09 0.25
N MET A 95 -4.71 15.90 1.23
CA MET A 95 -4.58 15.46 2.62
C MET A 95 -5.78 15.95 3.42
N THR A 96 -6.74 15.07 3.65
CA THR A 96 -7.95 15.39 4.41
C THR A 96 -8.30 14.25 5.36
N GLU A 97 -9.23 14.47 6.28
CA GLU A 97 -9.84 13.36 7.02
C GLU A 97 -10.58 12.43 6.05
N LEU A 98 -10.63 11.13 6.38
CA LEU A 98 -11.35 10.14 5.58
C LEU A 98 -12.82 10.54 5.35
N ARG A 99 -13.48 11.16 6.34
CA ARG A 99 -14.85 11.68 6.21
C ARG A 99 -15.04 12.76 5.15
N SER A 100 -13.97 13.45 4.77
CA SER A 100 -13.99 14.53 3.79
C SER A 100 -13.73 14.03 2.37
N VAL A 101 -13.40 12.74 2.21
CA VAL A 101 -13.25 12.10 0.91
C VAL A 101 -14.63 11.99 0.24
N PRO A 102 -14.82 12.56 -0.96
CA PRO A 102 -16.08 12.47 -1.69
C PRO A 102 -16.52 11.01 -1.89
N GLY A 103 -17.76 10.71 -1.51
CA GLY A 103 -18.35 9.37 -1.62
C GLY A 103 -18.13 8.46 -0.42
N VAL A 104 -17.18 8.77 0.47
CA VAL A 104 -17.01 8.04 1.74
C VAL A 104 -18.07 8.50 2.74
N LYS A 105 -18.93 7.58 3.17
CA LYS A 105 -19.98 7.80 4.18
C LYS A 105 -20.08 6.56 5.06
N ALA A 106 -20.65 6.69 6.25
CA ALA A 106 -20.89 5.56 7.17
C ALA A 106 -21.69 4.40 6.55
N SER A 107 -22.50 4.67 5.52
CA SER A 107 -23.28 3.67 4.79
C SER A 107 -22.74 3.34 3.38
N SER A 108 -21.61 3.92 2.97
CA SER A 108 -21.02 3.72 1.65
C SER A 108 -19.95 2.64 1.73
N HIS A 109 -20.16 1.52 1.03
CA HIS A 109 -19.32 0.33 1.16
C HIS A 109 -18.28 0.13 0.05
N LYS A 110 -18.18 1.04 -0.93
CA LYS A 110 -17.43 0.78 -2.17
C LYS A 110 -16.80 2.01 -2.82
N THR A 111 -16.37 2.99 -2.03
CA THR A 111 -15.61 4.12 -2.60
C THR A 111 -14.21 3.64 -2.93
N ARG A 112 -13.81 3.73 -4.20
CA ARG A 112 -12.42 3.46 -4.61
C ARG A 112 -11.63 4.76 -4.69
N ILE A 113 -10.44 4.76 -4.12
CA ILE A 113 -9.50 5.89 -4.14
C ILE A 113 -8.08 5.38 -4.41
N LEU A 114 -7.19 6.28 -4.84
CA LEU A 114 -5.77 6.08 -4.64
C LEU A 114 -5.44 6.46 -3.20
N TYR A 115 -4.98 5.51 -2.40
CA TYR A 115 -4.52 5.72 -1.05
C TYR A 115 -3.02 5.99 -1.04
N GLY A 116 -2.65 7.12 -0.44
CA GLY A 116 -1.29 7.59 -0.34
C GLY A 116 -0.64 7.41 1.03
N GLY A 117 -1.26 6.62 1.91
CA GLY A 117 -0.79 6.47 3.29
C GLY A 117 -1.51 7.39 4.29
N LYS A 118 -1.18 7.23 5.57
CA LYS A 118 -1.71 8.07 6.65
C LYS A 118 -1.12 9.48 6.54
N GLY A 119 -1.97 10.49 6.51
CA GLY A 119 -1.57 11.90 6.53
C GLY A 119 -1.40 12.42 7.96
N GLY A 120 -0.62 13.49 8.12
CA GLY A 120 -0.42 14.14 9.42
C GLY A 120 0.93 14.86 9.50
N ALA A 121 1.24 15.42 10.67
CA ALA A 121 2.48 16.20 10.86
C ALA A 121 3.78 15.45 10.51
N ARG A 122 3.75 14.10 10.53
CA ARG A 122 4.89 13.23 10.18
C ARG A 122 4.82 12.62 8.78
N SER A 123 3.80 12.95 7.99
CA SER A 123 3.64 12.51 6.59
C SER A 123 3.15 13.71 5.78
N THR A 124 4.13 14.51 5.36
CA THR A 124 3.94 15.75 4.59
C THR A 124 3.66 15.51 3.11
N GLU A 125 3.85 14.28 2.63
CA GLU A 125 3.62 13.86 1.25
C GLU A 125 3.02 12.43 1.22
N PRO A 126 2.31 12.06 0.13
CA PRO A 126 1.89 10.68 -0.09
C PRO A 126 3.11 9.76 -0.19
N THR A 127 3.04 8.62 0.50
CA THR A 127 4.14 7.65 0.55
C THR A 127 3.90 6.43 -0.33
N GLN A 128 2.76 6.35 -1.00
CA GLN A 128 2.39 5.24 -1.90
C GLN A 128 1.32 5.72 -2.87
N ALA A 129 1.02 4.91 -3.89
CA ALA A 129 -0.09 5.14 -4.81
C ALA A 129 -0.85 3.84 -5.03
N THR A 130 -1.63 3.44 -4.03
CA THR A 130 -2.30 2.13 -4.04
C THR A 130 -3.80 2.30 -4.29
N PRO A 131 -4.38 1.69 -5.34
CA PRO A 131 -5.82 1.60 -5.49
C PRO A 131 -6.41 0.80 -4.33
N VAL A 132 -7.33 1.39 -3.57
CA VAL A 132 -8.01 0.68 -2.49
C VAL A 132 -9.51 0.94 -2.53
N THR A 133 -10.26 -0.03 -2.04
CA THR A 133 -11.67 0.08 -1.71
C THR A 133 -11.81 0.43 -0.24
N VAL A 134 -12.59 1.48 0.05
CA VAL A 134 -12.97 1.87 1.41
C VAL A 134 -14.22 1.10 1.80
N THR A 135 -14.11 0.25 2.80
CA THR A 135 -15.21 -0.58 3.31
C THR A 135 -15.43 -0.32 4.78
N TYR A 136 -16.65 0.05 5.17
CA TYR A 136 -17.05 0.11 6.57
C TYR A 136 -17.16 -1.32 7.12
N THR A 137 -16.43 -1.62 8.19
CA THR A 137 -16.46 -2.96 8.80
C THR A 137 -17.61 -3.09 9.77
N ASP A 138 -17.81 -2.08 10.62
CA ASP A 138 -18.67 -1.97 11.80
C ASP A 138 -17.87 -1.22 12.88
N GLU A 139 -18.47 -0.83 14.00
CA GLU A 139 -17.80 -0.19 15.14
C GLU A 139 -17.09 1.16 14.87
N GLY A 140 -17.35 1.80 13.73
CA GLY A 140 -16.78 3.13 13.41
C GLY A 140 -15.42 3.06 12.69
N TYR A 141 -15.00 1.86 12.27
CA TYR A 141 -13.78 1.61 11.52
C TYR A 141 -14.04 1.36 10.03
N TYR A 142 -13.00 1.65 9.25
CA TYR A 142 -12.97 1.53 7.81
C TYR A 142 -11.70 0.81 7.40
N THR A 143 -11.86 -0.20 6.55
CA THR A 143 -10.77 -0.92 5.94
C THR A 143 -10.46 -0.30 4.58
N LEU A 144 -9.18 -0.05 4.35
CA LEU A 144 -8.59 0.29 3.06
C LEU A 144 -7.98 -1.00 2.50
N TRP A 145 -8.72 -1.66 1.62
CA TRP A 145 -8.37 -2.99 1.09
C TRP A 145 -8.29 -2.95 -0.43
N ASP A 146 -7.27 -3.60 -0.99
CA ASP A 146 -7.14 -3.79 -2.42
C ASP A 146 -7.77 -5.13 -2.84
N PRO A 147 -8.85 -5.12 -3.64
CA PRO A 147 -9.50 -6.33 -4.12
C PRO A 147 -8.64 -7.17 -5.05
N ASP A 148 -7.68 -6.55 -5.75
CA ASP A 148 -6.90 -7.23 -6.77
C ASP A 148 -5.78 -8.07 -6.13
N THR A 149 -5.26 -7.62 -4.98
CA THR A 149 -4.19 -8.29 -4.21
C THR A 149 -4.67 -8.95 -2.92
N ASP A 150 -5.96 -8.85 -2.61
CA ASP A 150 -6.57 -9.27 -1.34
C ASP A 150 -5.83 -8.75 -0.09
N THR A 151 -5.26 -7.55 -0.16
CA THR A 151 -4.39 -6.99 0.87
C THR A 151 -5.07 -5.84 1.61
N THR A 152 -5.08 -5.90 2.94
CA THR A 152 -5.50 -4.78 3.79
C THR A 152 -4.32 -3.87 4.09
N TYR A 153 -4.40 -2.62 3.62
CA TYR A 153 -3.35 -1.63 3.83
C TYR A 153 -3.49 -0.85 5.13
N ALA A 154 -4.73 -0.63 5.57
CA ALA A 154 -4.99 0.06 6.83
C ALA A 154 -6.41 -0.15 7.33
N VAL A 155 -6.55 -0.12 8.66
CA VAL A 155 -7.83 0.01 9.37
C VAL A 155 -7.82 1.35 10.11
N ILE A 156 -8.76 2.24 9.78
CA ILE A 156 -8.78 3.64 10.24
C ILE A 156 -10.18 4.13 10.58
N THR A 157 -10.28 5.22 11.33
CA THR A 157 -11.56 5.89 11.62
C THR A 157 -11.85 7.01 10.62
N LEU A 158 -13.09 7.51 10.58
CA LEU A 158 -13.47 8.68 9.77
C LEU A 158 -12.66 9.95 10.06
N ALA A 159 -12.11 10.08 11.28
CA ALA A 159 -11.30 11.22 11.68
C ALA A 159 -9.82 11.11 11.24
N ALA A 160 -9.40 9.94 10.75
CA ALA A 160 -8.01 9.75 10.34
C ALA A 160 -7.71 10.62 9.10
N LYS A 161 -6.66 11.43 9.20
CA LYS A 161 -6.12 12.13 8.03
C LYS A 161 -5.39 11.14 7.14
N ILE A 162 -5.68 11.19 5.85
CA ILE A 162 -5.05 10.35 4.84
C ILE A 162 -4.65 11.19 3.64
N TRP A 163 -3.59 10.75 2.96
CA TRP A 163 -3.34 11.18 1.60
C TRP A 163 -4.21 10.37 0.66
N TRP A 164 -4.95 11.04 -0.21
CA TRP A 164 -5.78 10.38 -1.21
C TRP A 164 -5.83 11.16 -2.52
N ALA A 165 -6.08 10.45 -3.61
CA ALA A 165 -6.41 11.04 -4.89
C ALA A 165 -7.59 10.31 -5.51
N HIS A 166 -8.29 10.99 -6.42
CA HIS A 166 -9.25 10.31 -7.28
C HIS A 166 -8.50 9.31 -8.15
N LEU A 167 -9.05 8.11 -8.30
CA LEU A 167 -8.68 7.24 -9.41
C LEU A 167 -9.03 7.98 -10.69
N THR A 168 -8.02 8.43 -11.42
CA THR A 168 -8.21 8.93 -12.78
C THR A 168 -8.82 7.80 -13.60
N ARG A 169 -9.91 8.10 -14.32
CA ARG A 169 -10.42 7.21 -15.38
C ARG A 169 -9.41 7.23 -16.52
N ASP A 170 -8.25 6.61 -16.34
CA ASP A 170 -7.46 6.08 -17.45
C ASP A 170 -6.31 5.21 -16.92
N SER A 171 -6.57 3.91 -16.95
CA SER A 171 -5.59 2.87 -17.28
C SER A 171 -6.30 1.51 -17.31
N GLY A 172 -7.15 1.34 -18.32
CA GLY A 172 -7.39 0.04 -18.96
C GLY A 172 -7.96 -1.10 -18.12
N ARG A 173 -9.27 -1.06 -17.85
CA ARG A 173 -10.18 -2.22 -18.00
C ARG A 173 -11.62 -1.74 -17.80
N ASP A 174 -12.21 -1.26 -18.89
CA ASP A 174 -13.65 -1.41 -19.07
C ASP A 174 -13.92 -2.90 -19.24
N VAL A 175 -14.21 -3.59 -18.14
CA VAL A 175 -15.02 -4.81 -18.23
C VAL A 175 -16.42 -4.38 -17.83
N PRO A 176 -17.38 -4.35 -18.77
CA PRO A 176 -18.76 -4.12 -18.38
C PRO A 176 -19.18 -5.23 -17.43
N LEU A 177 -19.52 -4.85 -16.20
CA LEU A 177 -20.33 -5.67 -15.31
C LEU A 177 -21.68 -5.87 -16.02
N ALA A 178 -21.80 -6.97 -16.76
CA ALA A 178 -23.10 -7.44 -17.20
C ALA A 178 -23.95 -7.67 -15.93
N PRO A 179 -25.14 -7.06 -15.83
CA PRO A 179 -26.04 -7.37 -14.73
C PRO A 179 -26.51 -8.81 -14.86
N GLY A 180 -26.30 -9.59 -13.79
CA GLY A 180 -26.87 -10.92 -13.65
C GLY A 180 -28.40 -10.86 -13.44
N GLY A 181 -29.08 -11.85 -14.00
CA GLY A 181 -30.49 -12.19 -13.82
C GLY A 181 -30.81 -13.27 -14.86
N SER A 182 -30.59 -14.56 -14.56
CA SER A 182 -31.46 -15.49 -13.81
C SER A 182 -32.76 -15.84 -14.56
N GLU A 183 -33.20 -17.09 -14.37
CA GLU A 183 -34.35 -17.78 -14.98
C GLU A 183 -33.97 -18.47 -16.30
N GLY A 184 -34.09 -19.79 -16.49
CA GLY A 184 -35.00 -20.74 -15.89
C GLY A 184 -35.67 -21.49 -17.05
N GLU A 185 -35.79 -22.81 -16.93
CA GLU A 185 -36.69 -23.67 -17.71
C GLU A 185 -36.25 -24.12 -19.13
N ALA A 186 -35.73 -25.35 -19.20
CA ALA A 186 -36.10 -26.29 -20.27
C ALA A 186 -37.40 -27.00 -19.85
N PRO A 187 -38.10 -27.80 -20.68
CA PRO A 187 -37.91 -28.15 -22.11
C PRO A 187 -39.21 -28.03 -22.95
N ALA A 188 -39.14 -28.26 -24.27
CA ALA A 188 -40.12 -29.06 -25.05
C ALA A 188 -39.88 -28.87 -26.57
N GLY A 189 -39.72 -29.98 -27.31
CA GLY A 189 -40.19 -30.06 -28.70
C GLY A 189 -41.72 -29.97 -28.76
N PRO A 190 -42.41 -29.98 -29.92
CA PRO A 190 -42.10 -30.89 -31.03
C PRO A 190 -42.37 -30.35 -32.48
N VAL A 191 -41.94 -31.15 -33.45
CA VAL A 191 -42.48 -31.45 -34.81
C VAL A 191 -43.16 -30.40 -35.74
N SER A 192 -42.68 -30.43 -37.00
CA SER A 192 -43.40 -30.42 -38.31
C SER A 192 -43.61 -29.14 -39.14
N GLY A 193 -43.28 -29.28 -40.44
CA GLY A 193 -43.85 -28.61 -41.63
C GLY A 193 -43.10 -27.35 -42.09
N SER A 194 -42.67 -27.16 -43.34
CA SER A 194 -43.17 -27.67 -44.63
C SER A 194 -42.03 -27.90 -45.64
#